data_AF-L8JDE4-F1
#
_entry.id   AF-L8JDE4-F1
#
_cell.length_a   1.000
_cell.length_b   1.000
_cell.length_c   1.000
_cell.angle_alpha   90.00
_cell.angle_beta   90.00
_cell.angle_gamma   90.00
#
_symmetry.space_group_name_H-M   'P 1'
#
loop_
_entity.id
_entity.type
_entity.pdbx_description
1 polymer ?
#
loop_
_entity_poly.entity_id
_entity_poly.type
_entity_poly.pdbx_seq_one_letter_code
_entity_poly.pdbx_strand_id
1 'polypeptide(L)'
;MMTKAQFPHRYYRQLTSAVTIAVSSCLFSPVTNANQYVSELKLLNYTDSYGNVFLRNARIIELPDPLTVKGNLNLENSSIERLPRQLTVEGNLNLAYSAVTQLPLQLVVHGYINLAHSQITYLNNGLQVKGDLSLMGTQITQLPPYLYVGGHLYLANTQITELPKFLVVKGNVYLGGTPITVFPKEMNIGGKIYK
;
A
#
# COMPACT_ATOMS: atom_id res chain seq x y z
N MET A 1 -22.24 91.34 -20.59
CA MET A 1 -22.42 90.43 -21.75
C MET A 1 -21.85 89.06 -21.37
N MET A 2 -22.68 88.01 -21.43
CA MET A 2 -22.41 86.54 -21.50
C MET A 2 -21.42 85.89 -20.50
N THR A 3 -21.90 85.20 -19.44
CA THR A 3 -22.29 83.77 -19.31
C THR A 3 -21.16 82.73 -19.24
N LYS A 4 -21.07 82.00 -18.10
CA LYS A 4 -21.29 80.53 -18.02
C LYS A 4 -21.25 80.03 -16.56
N ALA A 5 -22.02 78.97 -16.33
CA ALA A 5 -22.42 78.38 -15.06
C ALA A 5 -21.54 77.19 -14.63
N GLN A 6 -21.52 76.83 -13.34
CA GLN A 6 -21.65 75.43 -12.88
C GLN A 6 -22.05 75.34 -11.39
N PHE A 7 -22.87 74.33 -11.08
CA PHE A 7 -23.79 74.19 -9.94
C PHE A 7 -23.18 73.63 -8.62
N PRO A 8 -23.89 73.72 -7.47
CA PRO A 8 -23.35 73.52 -6.12
C PRO A 8 -23.48 72.10 -5.57
N HIS A 9 -22.55 71.73 -4.68
CA HIS A 9 -22.60 70.52 -3.85
C HIS A 9 -23.73 70.59 -2.81
N ARG A 10 -24.66 69.63 -2.85
CA ARG A 10 -25.63 69.38 -1.76
C ARG A 10 -25.11 68.31 -0.80
N TYR A 11 -25.22 68.65 0.48
CA TYR A 11 -25.19 67.79 1.66
C TYR A 11 -26.12 66.56 1.55
N TYR A 12 -25.86 65.49 2.31
CA TYR A 12 -26.81 64.97 3.34
C TYR A 12 -26.24 63.79 4.16
N ARG A 13 -26.35 63.98 5.49
CA ARG A 13 -26.63 63.06 6.61
C ARG A 13 -26.22 61.58 6.52
N GLN A 14 -25.40 61.19 7.50
CA GLN A 14 -25.30 59.83 8.00
C GLN A 14 -26.66 59.36 8.56
N LEU A 15 -27.15 58.24 8.07
CA LEU A 15 -28.22 57.45 8.68
C LEU A 15 -27.70 56.02 8.87
N THR A 16 -27.67 55.61 10.13
CA THR A 16 -27.44 54.25 10.61
C THR A 16 -28.42 53.27 9.98
N SER A 17 -27.91 52.20 9.37
CA SER A 17 -28.68 51.00 9.07
C SER A 17 -27.83 49.80 9.46
N ALA A 18 -28.36 49.03 10.41
CA ALA A 18 -27.77 47.80 10.91
C ALA A 18 -27.70 46.76 9.79
N VAL A 19 -26.49 46.30 9.48
CA VAL A 19 -26.27 45.10 8.67
C VAL A 19 -26.16 43.94 9.64
N THR A 20 -27.20 43.13 9.72
CA THR A 20 -27.14 41.81 10.37
C THR A 20 -26.27 40.90 9.51
N ILE A 21 -24.99 40.78 9.83
CA ILE A 21 -24.15 39.72 9.28
C ILE A 21 -24.49 38.45 10.04
N ALA A 22 -25.25 37.56 9.41
CA ALA A 22 -25.37 36.19 9.87
C ALA A 22 -23.99 35.54 9.73
N VAL A 23 -23.25 35.47 10.84
CA VAL A 23 -22.08 34.58 10.93
C VAL A 23 -22.66 33.18 11.00
N SER A 24 -22.80 32.54 9.84
CA SER A 24 -23.00 31.10 9.79
C SER A 24 -21.74 30.48 10.37
N SER A 25 -21.77 30.20 11.67
CA SER A 25 -20.74 29.41 12.34
C SER A 25 -20.82 28.00 11.76
N CYS A 26 -20.14 27.81 10.63
CA CYS A 26 -19.73 26.48 10.22
C CYS A 26 -18.83 25.97 11.36
N LEU A 27 -19.43 25.19 12.25
CA LEU A 27 -18.69 24.29 13.12
C LEU A 27 -18.03 23.27 12.18
N PHE A 28 -16.86 23.64 11.66
CA PHE A 28 -15.90 22.66 11.19
C PHE A 28 -15.57 21.83 12.42
N SER A 29 -16.27 20.71 12.56
CA SER A 29 -15.78 19.64 13.41
C SER A 29 -14.46 19.22 12.76
N PRO A 30 -13.30 19.36 13.41
CA PRO A 30 -12.17 18.61 12.95
C PRO A 30 -12.56 17.16 13.21
N VAL A 31 -12.94 16.44 12.15
CA VAL A 31 -12.75 15.00 12.17
C VAL A 31 -11.24 14.83 12.14
N THR A 32 -10.61 14.99 13.30
CA THR A 32 -9.35 14.37 13.57
C THR A 32 -9.65 12.89 13.43
N ASN A 33 -9.39 12.34 12.25
CA ASN A 33 -9.03 10.94 12.14
C ASN A 33 -7.83 10.81 13.07
N ALA A 34 -8.09 10.38 14.31
CA ALA A 34 -7.04 9.98 15.20
C ALA A 34 -6.42 8.77 14.50
N ASN A 35 -5.36 8.99 13.74
CA ASN A 35 -4.42 7.94 13.41
C ASN A 35 -4.04 7.33 14.76
N GLN A 36 -4.61 6.18 15.06
CA GLN A 36 -4.22 5.43 16.22
C GLN A 36 -2.85 4.85 15.90
N TYR A 37 -1.82 5.59 16.27
CA TYR A 37 -0.47 5.04 16.34
C TYR A 37 -0.53 3.77 17.18
N VAL A 38 -0.18 2.63 16.58
CA VAL A 38 0.06 1.39 17.30
C VAL A 38 1.51 1.50 17.78
N SER A 39 1.71 2.08 18.97
CA SER A 39 3.01 2.05 19.63
C SER A 39 3.46 0.59 19.82
N GLU A 40 4.77 0.36 19.98
CA GLU A 40 5.30 -0.98 20.28
C GLU A 40 4.54 -1.67 21.42
N LEU A 41 4.13 -0.91 22.44
CA LEU A 41 3.32 -1.39 23.57
C LEU A 41 1.93 -1.90 23.14
N LYS A 42 1.32 -1.33 22.10
CA LYS A 42 0.07 -1.86 21.55
C LYS A 42 0.30 -3.07 20.67
N LEU A 43 1.46 -3.19 20.01
CA LEU A 43 1.78 -4.36 19.18
C LEU A 43 1.86 -5.66 20.00
N LEU A 44 2.29 -5.56 21.26
CA LEU A 44 2.30 -6.69 22.20
C LEU A 44 0.93 -7.34 22.38
N ASN A 45 -0.16 -6.56 22.32
CA ASN A 45 -1.52 -7.11 22.42
C ASN A 45 -1.93 -7.98 21.23
N TYR A 46 -1.17 -7.91 20.14
CA TYR A 46 -1.38 -8.67 18.91
C TYR A 46 -0.30 -9.74 18.70
N THR A 47 0.60 -9.91 19.67
CA THR A 47 1.74 -10.81 19.57
C THR A 47 1.52 -12.05 20.44
N ASP A 48 1.65 -13.24 19.87
CA ASP A 48 1.59 -14.50 20.64
C ASP A 48 2.94 -14.87 21.28
N SER A 49 2.97 -15.96 22.06
CA SER A 49 4.19 -16.44 22.72
C SER A 49 5.27 -16.94 21.77
N TYR A 50 4.96 -17.15 20.48
CA TYR A 50 5.90 -17.54 19.43
C TYR A 50 6.41 -16.33 18.64
N GLY A 51 5.95 -15.12 18.98
CA GLY A 51 6.34 -13.87 18.31
C GLY A 51 5.59 -13.63 17.00
N ASN A 52 4.48 -14.33 16.74
CA ASN A 52 3.60 -14.04 15.62
C ASN A 52 2.76 -12.80 15.92
N VAL A 53 2.64 -11.88 14.96
CA VAL A 53 1.84 -10.66 15.05
C VAL A 53 0.60 -10.78 14.17
N PHE A 54 -0.59 -10.65 14.76
CA PHE A 54 -1.88 -10.78 14.08
C PHE A 54 -2.65 -9.47 14.07
N LEU A 55 -2.70 -8.81 12.92
CA LEU A 55 -3.39 -7.53 12.68
C LEU A 55 -4.41 -7.65 11.53
N ARG A 56 -5.01 -8.83 11.39
CA ARG A 56 -6.02 -9.11 10.35
C ARG A 56 -7.23 -8.19 10.51
N ASN A 57 -7.78 -7.71 9.40
CA ASN A 57 -8.97 -6.84 9.38
C ASN A 57 -8.81 -5.49 10.09
N ALA A 58 -7.62 -5.12 10.55
CA ALA A 58 -7.44 -3.86 11.25
C ALA A 58 -7.54 -2.68 10.26
N ARG A 59 -8.34 -1.66 10.66
CA ARG A 59 -8.75 -0.54 9.79
C ARG A 59 -7.86 0.70 9.93
N ILE A 60 -7.21 0.86 11.07
CA ILE A 60 -6.26 1.94 11.34
C ILE A 60 -5.02 1.26 11.92
N ILE A 61 -3.92 1.29 11.17
CA ILE A 61 -2.68 0.62 11.53
C ILE A 61 -1.53 1.56 11.20
N GLU A 62 -0.73 1.87 12.20
CA GLU A 62 0.60 2.42 12.02
C GLU A 62 1.57 1.48 12.73
N LEU A 63 2.47 0.85 11.98
CA LEU A 63 3.46 -0.04 12.54
C LEU A 63 4.69 0.75 13.01
N PRO A 64 5.38 0.32 14.08
CA PRO A 64 6.69 0.84 14.43
C PRO A 64 7.66 0.80 13.25
N ASP A 65 8.59 1.76 13.17
CA ASP A 65 9.60 1.81 12.12
C ASP A 65 10.96 2.18 12.73
N PRO A 66 11.92 1.24 12.81
CA PRO A 66 11.92 -0.10 12.19
C PRO A 66 10.98 -1.11 12.89
N LEU A 67 10.60 -2.18 12.18
CA LEU A 67 9.87 -3.32 12.76
C LEU A 67 10.61 -4.64 12.54
N THR A 68 10.77 -5.40 13.63
CA THR A 68 11.20 -6.81 13.59
C THR A 68 10.13 -7.70 14.20
N VAL A 69 9.66 -8.69 13.44
CA VAL A 69 8.71 -9.71 13.90
C VAL A 69 9.42 -11.06 14.01
N LYS A 70 9.40 -11.67 15.20
CA LYS A 70 10.11 -12.94 15.49
C LYS A 70 9.42 -14.18 14.94
N GLY A 71 8.13 -14.10 14.65
CA GLY A 71 7.35 -15.13 13.96
C GLY A 71 6.78 -14.62 12.64
N ASN A 72 5.53 -14.96 12.39
CA ASN A 72 4.77 -14.52 11.23
C ASN A 72 4.16 -13.13 11.44
N LEU A 73 4.11 -12.32 10.39
CA LEU A 73 3.34 -11.06 10.37
C LEU A 73 2.11 -11.24 9.48
N ASN A 74 0.92 -11.24 10.09
CA ASN A 74 -0.34 -11.40 9.37
C ASN A 74 -1.17 -10.12 9.40
N LEU A 75 -1.20 -9.44 8.25
CA LEU A 75 -1.91 -8.20 7.94
C LEU A 75 -3.02 -8.43 6.91
N GLU A 76 -3.50 -9.67 6.76
CA GLU A 76 -4.55 -10.02 5.80
C GLU A 76 -5.81 -9.16 6.00
N ASN A 77 -6.38 -8.70 4.88
CA ASN A 77 -7.59 -7.89 4.83
C ASN A 77 -7.52 -6.60 5.68
N SER A 78 -6.32 -6.09 5.94
CA SER A 78 -6.13 -4.85 6.66
C SER A 78 -6.09 -3.62 5.74
N SER A 79 -6.35 -2.45 6.30
CA SER A 79 -6.24 -1.17 5.61
C SER A 79 -4.79 -0.63 5.59
N ILE A 80 -3.77 -1.47 5.80
CA ILE A 80 -2.38 -1.03 5.76
C ILE A 80 -1.99 -0.60 4.35
N GLU A 81 -1.65 0.68 4.17
CA GLU A 81 -1.19 1.20 2.88
C GLU A 81 0.34 1.23 2.78
N ARG A 82 1.01 1.42 3.92
CA ARG A 82 2.46 1.61 4.02
C ARG A 82 3.05 0.74 5.11
N LEU A 83 4.05 -0.06 4.75
CA LEU A 83 4.86 -0.82 5.69
C LEU A 83 5.98 0.07 6.28
N PRO A 84 6.57 -0.33 7.42
CA PRO A 84 7.79 0.28 7.96
C PRO A 84 8.90 0.36 6.91
N ARG A 85 9.74 1.41 6.94
CA ARG A 85 10.86 1.57 6.00
C ARG A 85 11.87 0.42 6.12
N GLN A 86 12.01 -0.14 7.31
CA GLN A 86 12.77 -1.36 7.58
C GLN A 86 11.85 -2.40 8.21
N LEU A 87 11.66 -3.52 7.52
CA LEU A 87 10.82 -4.61 7.98
C LEU A 87 11.57 -5.93 7.90
N THR A 88 11.77 -6.57 9.06
CA THR A 88 12.27 -7.94 9.17
C THR A 88 11.19 -8.85 9.74
N VAL A 89 10.88 -9.94 9.04
CA VAL A 89 9.95 -10.98 9.48
C VAL A 89 10.66 -12.33 9.42
N GLU A 90 10.90 -12.93 10.59
CA GLU A 90 11.59 -14.22 10.71
C GLU A 90 10.74 -15.41 10.23
N GLY A 91 9.42 -15.24 10.15
CA GLY A 91 8.50 -16.19 9.55
C GLY A 91 7.95 -15.70 8.21
N ASN A 92 6.64 -15.87 8.02
CA ASN A 92 5.91 -15.51 6.82
C ASN A 92 5.28 -14.12 6.91
N LEU A 93 5.17 -13.45 5.78
CA LEU A 93 4.46 -12.17 5.65
C LEU A 93 3.17 -12.38 4.84
N ASN A 94 2.02 -12.22 5.49
CA ASN A 94 0.71 -12.26 4.84
C ASN A 94 0.11 -10.86 4.73
N LEU A 95 -0.06 -10.39 3.49
CA LEU A 95 -0.64 -9.11 3.09
C LEU A 95 -1.82 -9.31 2.13
N ALA A 96 -2.37 -10.52 2.04
CA ALA A 96 -3.48 -10.79 1.15
C ALA A 96 -4.68 -9.87 1.44
N TYR A 97 -5.36 -9.40 0.40
CA TYR A 97 -6.49 -8.46 0.47
C TYR A 97 -6.19 -7.13 1.17
N SER A 98 -4.93 -6.78 1.42
CA SER A 98 -4.59 -5.52 2.06
C SER A 98 -4.53 -4.34 1.07
N ALA A 99 -4.60 -3.13 1.60
CA ALA A 99 -4.45 -1.89 0.84
C ALA A 99 -2.98 -1.57 0.47
N VAL A 100 -2.03 -2.47 0.71
CA VAL A 100 -0.60 -2.19 0.52
C VAL A 100 -0.31 -1.97 -0.97
N THR A 101 0.39 -0.88 -1.28
CA THR A 101 0.70 -0.51 -2.67
C THR A 101 2.18 -0.75 -3.04
N GLN A 102 3.05 -0.88 -2.03
CA GLN A 102 4.49 -1.06 -2.21
C GLN A 102 5.13 -1.85 -1.04
N LEU A 103 6.19 -2.60 -1.34
CA LEU A 103 7.05 -3.21 -0.34
C LEU A 103 8.23 -2.28 0.02
N PRO A 104 8.70 -2.22 1.27
CA PRO A 104 9.84 -1.39 1.63
C PRO A 104 11.13 -1.92 0.99
N LEU A 105 12.07 -1.03 0.68
CA LEU A 105 13.36 -1.41 0.07
C LEU A 105 14.19 -2.31 1.00
N GLN A 106 14.11 -2.07 2.32
CA GLN A 106 14.76 -2.88 3.34
C GLN A 106 13.77 -3.88 3.92
N LEU A 107 13.37 -4.84 3.07
CA LEU A 107 12.49 -5.95 3.43
C LEU A 107 13.29 -7.24 3.56
N VAL A 108 13.19 -7.90 4.71
CA VAL A 108 13.70 -9.26 4.92
C VAL A 108 12.55 -10.13 5.39
N VAL A 109 12.21 -11.16 4.61
CA VAL A 109 11.23 -12.19 5.00
C VAL A 109 11.88 -13.55 4.84
N HIS A 110 11.89 -14.34 5.91
CA HIS A 110 12.55 -15.65 5.91
C HIS A 110 11.66 -16.80 5.42
N GLY A 111 10.34 -16.61 5.45
CA GLY A 111 9.36 -17.54 4.88
C GLY A 111 8.81 -17.08 3.53
N TYR A 112 7.50 -17.29 3.34
CA TYR A 112 6.76 -16.86 2.16
C TYR A 112 6.27 -15.41 2.27
N ILE A 113 5.94 -14.81 1.12
CA ILE A 113 5.21 -13.55 1.01
C ILE A 113 3.91 -13.79 0.25
N ASN A 114 2.78 -13.49 0.89
CA ASN A 114 1.46 -13.54 0.26
C ASN A 114 0.91 -12.12 0.03
N LEU A 115 0.81 -11.71 -1.23
CA LEU A 115 0.25 -10.43 -1.68
C LEU A 115 -1.06 -10.63 -2.45
N ALA A 116 -1.66 -11.82 -2.44
CA ALA A 116 -2.84 -12.13 -3.23
C ALA A 116 -3.96 -11.11 -3.00
N HIS A 117 -4.54 -10.58 -4.07
CA HIS A 117 -5.61 -9.58 -4.03
C HIS A 117 -5.29 -8.29 -3.26
N SER A 118 -4.02 -8.02 -2.98
CA SER A 118 -3.59 -6.71 -2.46
C SER A 118 -3.57 -5.65 -3.57
N GLN A 119 -3.39 -4.40 -3.17
CA GLN A 119 -3.26 -3.26 -4.09
C GLN A 119 -1.83 -3.03 -4.60
N ILE A 120 -0.95 -4.04 -4.50
CA ILE A 120 0.43 -3.96 -4.97
C ILE A 120 0.44 -3.73 -6.49
N THR A 121 1.21 -2.75 -6.94
CA THR A 121 1.32 -2.42 -8.38
C THR A 121 2.71 -2.68 -8.96
N TYR A 122 3.73 -2.83 -8.11
CA TYR A 122 5.10 -3.16 -8.49
C TYR A 122 5.84 -3.90 -7.36
N LEU A 123 6.95 -4.54 -7.69
CA LEU A 123 7.88 -5.13 -6.73
C LEU A 123 9.27 -4.50 -6.89
N ASN A 124 10.07 -4.56 -5.82
CA ASN A 124 11.42 -4.03 -5.82
C ASN A 124 12.34 -4.85 -6.74
N ASN A 125 13.26 -4.17 -7.44
CA ASN A 125 14.28 -4.83 -8.25
C ASN A 125 15.13 -5.77 -7.39
N GLY A 126 15.35 -7.00 -7.88
CA GLY A 126 16.12 -7.99 -7.15
C GLY A 126 15.46 -8.48 -5.85
N LEU A 127 14.14 -8.34 -5.68
CA LEU A 127 13.42 -8.92 -4.56
C LEU A 127 13.74 -10.42 -4.44
N GLN A 128 14.08 -10.85 -3.23
CA GLN A 128 14.33 -12.24 -2.90
C GLN A 128 13.30 -12.73 -1.90
N VAL A 129 12.56 -13.77 -2.27
CA VAL A 129 11.60 -14.45 -1.40
C VAL A 129 12.13 -15.86 -1.14
N LYS A 130 12.38 -16.20 0.13
CA LYS A 130 12.96 -17.50 0.49
C LYS A 130 11.96 -18.65 0.31
N GLY A 131 10.69 -18.42 0.61
CA GLY A 131 9.58 -19.35 0.36
C GLY A 131 8.80 -19.00 -0.90
N ASP A 132 7.49 -19.21 -0.83
CA ASP A 132 6.55 -18.92 -1.91
C ASP A 132 6.29 -17.42 -2.07
N LEU A 133 5.95 -17.00 -3.28
CA LEU A 133 5.45 -15.66 -3.57
C LEU A 133 4.10 -15.76 -4.29
N SER A 134 3.05 -15.21 -3.67
CA SER A 134 1.74 -15.09 -4.31
C SER A 134 1.42 -13.65 -4.68
N LEU A 135 1.17 -13.42 -5.96
CA LEU A 135 0.68 -12.17 -6.55
C LEU A 135 -0.72 -12.37 -7.17
N MET A 136 -1.37 -13.49 -6.88
CA MET A 136 -2.64 -13.86 -7.50
C MET A 136 -3.69 -12.75 -7.38
N GLY A 137 -4.32 -12.40 -8.50
CA GLY A 137 -5.40 -11.39 -8.52
C GLY A 137 -4.99 -9.98 -8.12
N THR A 138 -3.69 -9.64 -8.22
CA THR A 138 -3.19 -8.27 -8.02
C THR A 138 -3.20 -7.50 -9.36
N GLN A 139 -3.10 -6.17 -9.28
CA GLN A 139 -3.07 -5.28 -10.44
C GLN A 139 -1.67 -5.12 -11.06
N ILE A 140 -0.70 -5.93 -10.64
CA ILE A 140 0.67 -5.89 -11.15
C ILE A 140 0.70 -6.23 -12.64
N THR A 141 1.47 -5.47 -13.41
CA THR A 141 1.58 -5.62 -14.87
C THR A 141 2.93 -6.18 -15.30
N GLN A 142 3.95 -6.11 -14.44
CA GLN A 142 5.29 -6.60 -14.73
C GLN A 142 5.96 -7.13 -13.44
N LEU A 143 6.76 -8.18 -13.58
CA LEU A 143 7.68 -8.60 -12.53
C LEU A 143 9.02 -7.87 -12.71
N PRO A 144 9.73 -7.56 -11.61
CA PRO A 144 11.03 -6.92 -11.70
C PRO A 144 12.09 -7.90 -12.27
N PRO A 145 13.14 -7.38 -12.91
CA PRO A 145 14.29 -8.19 -13.28
C PRO A 145 14.96 -8.77 -12.03
N TYR A 146 15.59 -9.94 -12.19
CA TYR A 146 16.31 -10.65 -11.12
C TYR A 146 15.45 -11.03 -9.90
N LEU A 147 14.14 -11.20 -10.08
CA LEU A 147 13.26 -11.75 -9.04
C LEU A 147 13.69 -13.19 -8.69
N TYR A 148 13.91 -13.44 -7.40
CA TYR A 148 14.20 -14.76 -6.86
C TYR A 148 13.07 -15.25 -5.96
N VAL A 149 12.59 -16.46 -6.21
CA VAL A 149 11.58 -17.17 -5.40
C VAL A 149 12.09 -18.56 -5.07
N GLY A 150 12.33 -18.84 -3.80
CA GLY A 150 12.84 -20.12 -3.31
C GLY A 150 11.78 -21.23 -3.23
N GLY A 151 10.50 -20.88 -3.34
CA GLY A 151 9.38 -21.80 -3.45
C GLY A 151 8.62 -21.66 -4.77
N HIS A 152 7.29 -21.67 -4.68
CA HIS A 152 6.34 -21.50 -5.77
C HIS A 152 6.04 -20.04 -6.08
N LEU A 153 5.76 -19.75 -7.35
CA LEU A 153 5.34 -18.42 -7.81
C LEU A 153 3.91 -18.49 -8.36
N TYR A 154 2.99 -17.74 -7.75
CA TYR A 154 1.58 -17.70 -8.14
C TYR A 154 1.25 -16.35 -8.79
N LEU A 155 0.96 -16.36 -10.09
CA LEU A 155 0.64 -15.18 -10.90
C LEU A 155 -0.78 -15.23 -11.48
N ALA A 156 -1.60 -16.20 -11.06
CA ALA A 156 -2.92 -16.39 -11.64
C ALA A 156 -3.77 -15.11 -11.55
N ASN A 157 -4.50 -14.79 -12.62
CA ASN A 157 -5.34 -13.61 -12.76
C ASN A 157 -4.61 -12.28 -12.51
N THR A 158 -3.34 -12.19 -12.90
CA THR A 158 -2.60 -10.92 -12.97
C THR A 158 -2.62 -10.37 -14.40
N GLN A 159 -2.29 -9.09 -14.55
CA GLN A 159 -2.19 -8.42 -15.85
C GLN A 159 -0.81 -8.55 -16.48
N ILE A 160 0.03 -9.48 -15.99
CA ILE A 160 1.39 -9.69 -16.50
C ILE A 160 1.32 -10.34 -17.88
N THR A 161 2.01 -9.73 -18.84
CA THR A 161 2.06 -10.21 -20.24
C THR A 161 3.34 -10.97 -20.58
N GLU A 162 4.40 -10.80 -19.79
CA GLU A 162 5.70 -11.43 -20.00
C GLU A 162 6.41 -11.74 -18.68
N LEU A 163 7.20 -12.80 -18.67
CA LEU A 163 8.13 -13.09 -17.57
C LEU A 163 9.47 -12.38 -17.85
N PRO A 164 10.14 -11.81 -16.83
CA PRO A 164 11.40 -11.12 -17.02
C PRO A 164 12.54 -12.11 -17.26
N LYS A 165 13.59 -11.63 -17.95
CA LYS A 165 14.87 -12.35 -18.01
C LYS A 165 15.43 -12.51 -16.60
N PHE A 166 16.17 -13.61 -16.40
CA PHE A 166 16.80 -13.94 -15.12
C PHE A 166 15.83 -14.11 -13.95
N LEU A 167 14.55 -14.38 -14.22
CA LEU A 167 13.60 -14.88 -13.21
C LEU A 167 14.12 -16.22 -12.67
N VAL A 168 14.21 -16.37 -11.35
CA VAL A 168 14.55 -17.63 -10.69
C VAL A 168 13.39 -18.07 -9.80
N VAL A 169 12.85 -19.25 -10.06
CA VAL A 169 11.83 -19.90 -9.22
C VAL A 169 12.28 -21.34 -8.98
N LYS A 170 12.51 -21.72 -7.72
CA LYS A 170 12.95 -23.10 -7.42
C LYS A 170 11.81 -24.11 -7.52
N GLY A 171 10.58 -23.68 -7.26
CA GLY A 171 9.37 -24.48 -7.40
C GLY A 171 8.64 -24.28 -8.74
N ASN A 172 7.34 -24.51 -8.69
CA ASN A 172 6.42 -24.33 -9.81
C ASN A 172 6.00 -22.87 -10.03
N VAL A 173 5.59 -22.55 -11.26
CA VAL A 173 4.99 -21.27 -11.64
C VAL A 173 3.54 -21.51 -12.08
N TYR A 174 2.60 -20.74 -11.53
CA TYR A 174 1.17 -20.84 -11.84
C TYR A 174 0.69 -19.56 -12.55
N LEU A 175 0.22 -19.70 -13.78
CA LEU A 175 -0.08 -18.62 -14.73
C LEU A 175 -1.56 -18.53 -15.11
N GLY A 176 -2.45 -19.25 -14.41
CA GLY A 176 -3.87 -19.34 -14.75
C GLY A 176 -4.52 -17.99 -15.01
N GLY A 177 -5.10 -17.79 -16.20
CA GLY A 177 -5.75 -16.52 -16.55
C GLY A 177 -4.80 -15.38 -16.95
N THR A 178 -3.49 -15.62 -17.08
CA THR A 178 -2.55 -14.63 -17.64
C THR A 178 -2.41 -14.78 -19.16
N PRO A 179 -2.12 -13.70 -19.90
CA PRO A 179 -1.87 -13.75 -21.34
C PRO A 179 -0.45 -14.23 -21.73
N ILE A 180 0.35 -14.72 -20.78
CA ILE A 180 1.76 -15.10 -21.01
C ILE A 180 1.83 -16.29 -21.97
N THR A 181 2.51 -16.08 -23.10
CA THR A 181 2.76 -17.12 -24.12
C THR A 181 4.23 -17.38 -24.37
N VAL A 182 5.10 -16.41 -24.07
CA VAL A 182 6.54 -16.47 -24.33
C VAL A 182 7.32 -16.63 -23.04
N PHE A 183 8.35 -17.47 -23.09
CA PHE A 183 9.21 -17.80 -21.97
C PHE A 183 10.67 -17.47 -22.33
N PRO A 184 11.32 -16.50 -21.65
CA PRO A 184 12.72 -16.19 -21.89
C PRO A 184 13.62 -17.40 -21.65
N LYS A 185 14.70 -17.54 -22.41
CA LYS A 185 15.68 -18.64 -22.24
C LYS A 185 16.52 -18.48 -20.98
N GLU A 186 16.65 -17.25 -20.49
CA GLU A 186 17.48 -16.86 -19.35
C GLU A 186 16.80 -17.10 -17.99
N MET A 187 15.54 -17.54 -17.95
CA MET A 187 14.85 -17.87 -16.70
C MET A 187 15.29 -19.25 -16.17
N ASN A 188 15.26 -19.42 -14.85
CA ASN A 188 15.57 -20.68 -14.19
C ASN A 188 14.37 -21.13 -13.35
N ILE A 189 13.60 -22.08 -13.87
CA ILE A 189 12.44 -22.67 -13.19
C ILE A 189 12.80 -24.12 -12.81
N GLY A 190 12.84 -24.41 -11.51
CA GLY A 190 13.15 -25.74 -11.00
C GLY A 190 11.97 -26.72 -11.06
N GLY A 191 10.74 -26.20 -11.05
CA GLY A 191 9.51 -26.97 -11.16
C GLY A 191 8.85 -26.88 -12.55
N LYS A 192 7.54 -27.07 -12.57
CA LYS A 192 6.70 -26.99 -13.78
C LYS A 192 6.04 -25.62 -13.90
N ILE A 193 5.69 -25.26 -15.13
CA ILE A 193 4.84 -24.10 -15.43
C ILE A 193 3.43 -24.61 -15.73
N TYR A 194 2.45 -24.08 -15.01
CA TYR A 194 1.02 -24.38 -15.17
C TYR A 194 0.32 -23.17 -15.77
N LYS A 195 -0.48 -23.40 -16.81
CA LYS A 195 -1.34 -22.38 -17.43
C LYS A 195 -2.80 -22.66 -17.12
#